data_AF-A0A6N8B8I6-F1
#
_entry.id   AF-A0A6N8B8I6-F1
#
_cell.length_a   1.000
_cell.length_b   1.000
_cell.length_c   1.000
_cell.angle_alpha   90.00
_cell.angle_beta   90.00
_cell.angle_gamma   90.00
#
_symmetry.space_group_name_H-M   'P 1'
#
loop_
_entity.id
_entity.type
_entity.pdbx_description
1 polymer ?
#
loop_
_entity_poly.entity_id
_entity_poly.type
_entity_poly.pdbx_seq_one_letter_code
_entity_poly.pdbx_strand_id
1 'polypeptide(L)'
;MSKRRSLAGLRRKKKLDFFTAYDEKPTKNDFKLVKERILENSLADEWDEARREWELTKLIDRDDMELFDRFTEQCQLCNQVGLKKNYQIFNPGTGKIFLVGSTCIKKFLLLKGAETQQQSADIFDFQVKQMLAVKKLQQLLPDILSEPTAYDANRFRNASREILETLDNLQIKKTTWNKYIKLLFGTESPHEKSIERVRNVIFQPSKLRFKKVKDLSTGEEEGRWADKIKTKTKVETTLSRSKEYRPDRNTRKE
;
A
#
# COMPACT_ATOMS: atom_id res chain seq x y z
N MET A 1 -5.94 -48.64 -21.22
CA MET A 1 -6.38 -48.06 -19.93
C MET A 1 -5.44 -46.91 -19.55
N SER A 2 -5.85 -45.66 -19.80
CA SER A 2 -5.05 -44.46 -19.54
C SER A 2 -5.77 -43.58 -18.51
N LYS A 3 -5.21 -43.47 -17.30
CA LYS A 3 -5.78 -42.67 -16.20
C LYS A 3 -5.27 -41.23 -16.32
N ARG A 4 -6.14 -40.33 -16.82
CA ARG A 4 -5.97 -38.88 -16.73
C ARG A 4 -6.07 -38.45 -15.26
N ARG A 5 -5.00 -37.90 -14.69
CA ARG A 5 -5.03 -37.20 -13.39
C ARG A 5 -5.37 -35.73 -13.64
N SER A 6 -6.51 -35.27 -13.13
CA SER A 6 -6.89 -33.86 -13.12
C SER A 6 -6.08 -33.12 -12.05
N LEU A 7 -5.42 -32.03 -12.46
CA LEU A 7 -4.77 -31.08 -11.55
C LEU A 7 -5.73 -29.93 -11.28
N ALA A 8 -6.75 -30.18 -10.45
CA ALA A 8 -7.58 -29.13 -9.86
C ALA A 8 -7.00 -28.79 -8.48
N GLY A 9 -6.14 -27.78 -8.43
CA GLY A 9 -5.44 -27.40 -7.20
C GLY A 9 -4.82 -26.01 -7.24
N LEU A 10 -5.42 -25.07 -7.98
CA LEU A 10 -5.02 -23.68 -7.94
C LEU A 10 -5.59 -23.02 -6.67
N ARG A 11 -4.72 -22.97 -5.66
CA ARG A 11 -4.83 -22.15 -4.45
C ARG A 11 -5.39 -20.77 -4.79
N ARG A 12 -6.64 -20.51 -4.40
CA ARG A 12 -7.13 -19.15 -4.18
C ARG A 12 -6.19 -18.48 -3.17
N LYS A 13 -5.34 -17.56 -3.65
CA LYS A 13 -4.66 -16.61 -2.77
C LYS A 13 -5.76 -15.89 -2.00
N LYS A 14 -5.86 -16.14 -0.69
CA LYS A 14 -6.65 -15.32 0.23
C LYS A 14 -6.22 -13.89 0.00
N LYS A 15 -7.12 -13.09 -0.58
CA LYS A 15 -7.04 -11.63 -0.54
C LYS A 15 -6.95 -11.29 0.94
N LEU A 16 -5.84 -10.71 1.37
CA LEU A 16 -5.71 -10.21 2.73
C LEU A 16 -6.64 -9.00 2.79
N ASP A 17 -7.88 -9.22 3.19
CA ASP A 17 -8.85 -8.16 3.46
C ASP A 17 -8.39 -7.46 4.74
N PHE A 18 -7.47 -6.50 4.59
CA PHE A 18 -6.90 -5.72 5.69
C PHE A 18 -7.81 -4.54 6.11
N PHE A 19 -9.09 -4.55 5.72
CA PHE A 19 -10.04 -3.45 5.93
C PHE A 19 -11.40 -3.85 6.52
N THR A 20 -11.60 -5.10 6.93
CA THR A 20 -12.90 -5.55 7.47
C THR A 20 -12.85 -5.73 8.98
N ALA A 21 -12.83 -4.62 9.72
CA ALA A 21 -13.19 -4.64 11.14
C ALA A 21 -13.81 -3.29 11.53
N TYR A 22 -15.15 -3.30 11.63
CA TYR A 22 -16.06 -2.20 11.97
C TYR A 22 -16.51 -1.30 10.80
N ASP A 23 -17.16 -1.90 9.79
CA ASP A 23 -18.13 -1.18 8.94
C ASP A 23 -19.40 -0.90 9.77
N GLU A 24 -19.35 0.09 10.67
CA GLU A 24 -20.54 0.58 11.35
C GLU A 24 -21.53 1.11 10.29
N LYS A 25 -22.71 0.48 10.23
CA LYS A 25 -23.73 0.81 9.24
C LYS A 25 -24.47 2.08 9.72
N PRO A 26 -24.39 3.21 9.00
CA PRO A 26 -25.20 4.38 9.32
C PRO A 26 -26.67 4.05 9.40
N THR A 27 -27.32 4.65 10.38
CA THR A 27 -28.73 4.57 10.66
C THR A 27 -29.52 5.47 9.69
N LYS A 28 -30.85 5.29 9.62
CA LYS A 28 -31.72 6.16 8.80
C LYS A 28 -31.66 7.63 9.21
N ASN A 29 -31.40 7.92 10.49
CA ASN A 29 -31.29 9.29 11.00
C ASN A 29 -30.02 9.98 10.50
N ASP A 30 -28.92 9.22 10.33
CA ASP A 30 -27.67 9.74 9.79
C ASP A 30 -27.85 10.24 8.35
N PHE A 31 -28.70 9.57 7.55
CA PHE A 31 -29.02 10.02 6.19
C PHE A 31 -29.65 11.42 6.19
N LYS A 32 -30.59 11.68 7.11
CA LYS A 32 -31.28 12.98 7.18
C LYS A 32 -30.31 14.10 7.54
N LEU A 33 -29.50 13.88 8.58
CA LEU A 33 -28.50 14.86 9.03
C LEU A 33 -27.45 15.16 7.95
N VAL A 34 -26.95 14.11 7.29
CA VAL A 34 -25.97 14.28 6.20
C VAL A 34 -26.59 15.05 5.05
N LYS A 35 -27.83 14.73 4.66
CA LYS A 35 -28.54 15.41 3.58
C LYS A 35 -28.71 16.90 3.87
N GLU A 36 -29.20 17.24 5.06
CA GLU A 36 -29.38 18.64 5.49
C GLU A 36 -28.06 19.40 5.44
N ARG A 37 -27.00 18.88 6.07
CA ARG A 37 -25.69 19.56 6.13
C ARG A 37 -25.05 19.77 4.77
N ILE A 38 -25.17 18.79 3.87
CA ILE A 38 -24.63 18.92 2.52
C ILE A 38 -25.43 19.99 1.75
N LEU A 39 -26.76 19.94 1.76
CA LEU A 39 -27.59 20.93 1.06
C LEU A 39 -27.34 22.35 1.57
N GLU A 40 -27.30 22.55 2.90
CA GLU A 40 -27.03 23.86 3.52
C GLU A 40 -25.66 24.46 3.17
N ASN A 41 -24.71 23.63 2.74
CA ASN A 41 -23.34 24.03 2.45
C ASN A 41 -22.93 23.79 0.99
N SER A 42 -23.90 23.50 0.12
CA SER A 42 -23.72 23.35 -1.32
C SER A 42 -24.33 24.53 -2.06
N LEU A 43 -23.96 24.71 -3.33
CA LEU A 43 -24.61 25.71 -4.18
C LEU A 43 -25.92 25.19 -4.76
N ALA A 44 -26.01 23.89 -5.03
CA ALA A 44 -27.23 23.27 -5.52
C ALA A 44 -28.27 23.05 -4.42
N ASP A 45 -29.53 23.34 -4.75
CA ASP A 45 -30.70 23.07 -3.91
C ASP A 45 -31.17 21.60 -4.01
N GLU A 46 -30.76 20.90 -5.08
CA GLU A 46 -31.09 19.50 -5.30
C GLU A 46 -30.01 18.56 -4.73
N TRP A 47 -30.46 17.51 -4.04
CA TRP A 47 -29.58 16.55 -3.36
C TRP A 47 -28.59 15.86 -4.31
N ASP A 48 -29.06 15.48 -5.50
CA ASP A 48 -28.25 14.73 -6.45
C ASP A 48 -27.12 15.55 -7.07
N GLU A 49 -27.31 16.86 -7.16
CA GLU A 49 -26.30 17.80 -7.62
C GLU A 49 -25.36 18.18 -6.47
N ALA A 50 -25.91 18.54 -5.31
CA ALA A 50 -25.14 18.95 -4.13
C ALA A 50 -24.08 17.91 -3.73
N ARG A 51 -24.43 16.62 -3.77
CA ARG A 51 -23.48 15.54 -3.41
C ARG A 51 -22.33 15.32 -4.42
N ARG A 52 -22.40 15.93 -5.60
CA ARG A 52 -21.35 15.90 -6.65
C ARG A 52 -20.37 17.06 -6.57
N GLU A 53 -20.71 18.09 -5.80
CA GLU A 53 -19.86 19.29 -5.67
C GLU A 53 -18.61 19.05 -4.82
N TRP A 54 -18.64 18.05 -3.95
CA TRP A 54 -17.61 17.82 -2.94
C TRP A 54 -16.41 17.04 -3.48
N GLU A 55 -15.22 17.53 -3.18
CA GLU A 55 -13.94 16.91 -3.55
C GLU A 55 -13.18 16.43 -2.33
N LEU A 56 -12.53 15.27 -2.45
CA LEU A 56 -11.61 14.77 -1.42
C LEU A 56 -10.26 15.49 -1.55
N THR A 57 -9.85 16.20 -0.50
CA THR A 57 -8.62 17.01 -0.52
C THR A 57 -7.49 16.39 0.28
N LYS A 58 -7.75 15.95 1.52
CA LYS A 58 -6.71 15.48 2.43
C LYS A 58 -7.14 14.28 3.27
N LEU A 59 -6.14 13.52 3.70
CA LEU A 59 -6.24 12.46 4.69
C LEU A 59 -5.48 12.87 5.95
N ILE A 60 -6.18 12.94 7.07
CA ILE A 60 -5.62 13.20 8.41
C ILE A 60 -5.69 11.88 9.19
N ASP A 61 -4.53 11.37 9.58
CA ASP A 61 -4.44 10.17 10.41
C ASP A 61 -4.31 10.58 11.88
N ARG A 62 -4.83 9.77 12.79
CA ARG A 62 -4.70 10.05 14.24
C ARG A 62 -3.25 10.08 14.69
N ASP A 63 -2.40 9.30 14.03
CA ASP A 63 -0.98 9.18 14.37
C ASP A 63 -0.11 10.26 13.71
N ASP A 64 -0.71 11.17 12.94
CA ASP A 64 -0.01 12.23 12.21
C ASP A 64 0.23 13.43 13.12
N MET A 65 1.41 13.51 13.75
CA MET A 65 1.74 14.56 14.74
C MET A 65 1.57 15.98 14.21
N GLU A 66 1.79 16.23 12.91
CA GLU A 66 1.68 17.56 12.32
C GLU A 66 0.23 18.03 12.15
N LEU A 67 -0.70 17.08 12.01
CA LEU A 67 -2.10 17.34 11.73
C LEU A 67 -3.02 16.90 12.87
N PHE A 68 -2.43 16.46 13.98
CA PHE A 68 -3.16 15.97 15.15
C PHE A 68 -4.14 17.00 15.71
N ASP A 69 -3.73 18.27 15.76
CA ASP A 69 -4.59 19.37 16.24
C ASP A 69 -5.83 19.60 15.35
N ARG A 70 -5.80 19.11 14.11
CA ARG A 70 -6.92 19.18 13.15
C ARG A 70 -7.75 17.91 13.15
N PHE A 71 -7.38 16.91 13.93
CA PHE A 71 -8.14 15.67 14.04
C PHE A 71 -9.37 15.89 14.94
N THR A 72 -10.49 15.32 14.53
CA THR A 72 -11.75 15.33 15.27
C THR A 72 -12.24 13.91 15.40
N GLU A 73 -12.56 13.48 16.62
CA GLU A 73 -13.09 12.13 16.84
C GLU A 73 -14.52 11.97 16.30
N GLN A 74 -15.19 13.09 15.99
CA GLN A 74 -16.56 13.16 15.49
C GLN A 74 -16.63 13.57 14.02
N CYS A 75 -17.47 12.87 13.26
CA CYS A 75 -17.78 13.18 11.86
C CYS A 75 -18.66 14.42 11.74
N GLN A 76 -18.22 15.41 10.96
CA GLN A 76 -18.97 16.66 10.76
C GLN A 76 -20.19 16.52 9.84
N LEU A 77 -20.45 15.34 9.27
CA LEU A 77 -21.68 15.09 8.50
C LEU A 77 -22.72 14.27 9.27
N CYS A 78 -22.31 13.13 9.85
CA CYS A 78 -23.25 12.22 10.53
C CYS A 78 -23.16 12.27 12.06
N ASN A 79 -22.29 13.10 12.65
CA ASN A 79 -22.02 13.15 14.10
C ASN A 79 -21.55 11.84 14.75
N GLN A 80 -21.22 10.80 13.97
CA GLN A 80 -20.64 9.57 14.48
C GLN A 80 -19.29 9.83 15.14
N VAL A 81 -19.08 9.23 16.31
CA VAL A 81 -17.85 9.36 17.12
C VAL A 81 -16.91 8.17 16.90
N GLY A 82 -15.67 8.28 17.37
CA GLY A 82 -14.70 7.19 17.31
C GLY A 82 -14.04 7.01 15.93
N LEU A 83 -13.94 8.10 15.16
CA LEU A 83 -13.19 8.06 13.90
C LEU A 83 -11.72 7.70 14.17
N LYS A 84 -11.15 6.85 13.31
CA LYS A 84 -9.70 6.56 13.30
C LYS A 84 -8.93 7.46 12.33
N LYS A 85 -9.62 7.90 11.27
CA LYS A 85 -9.07 8.72 10.20
C LYS A 85 -10.10 9.76 9.80
N ASN A 86 -9.62 10.96 9.58
CA ASN A 86 -10.42 12.06 9.09
C ASN A 86 -10.10 12.31 7.63
N TYR A 87 -11.14 12.39 6.83
CA TYR A 87 -11.06 12.75 5.44
C TYR A 87 -11.56 14.18 5.31
N GLN A 88 -10.71 15.05 4.78
CA GLN A 88 -11.08 16.43 4.50
C GLN A 88 -11.73 16.48 3.13
N ILE A 89 -13.01 16.84 3.10
CA ILE A 89 -13.75 17.15 1.87
C ILE A 89 -13.90 18.67 1.74
N PHE A 90 -13.89 19.16 0.51
CA PHE A 90 -13.98 20.57 0.18
C PHE A 90 -15.04 20.78 -0.90
N ASN A 91 -15.88 21.79 -0.72
CA ASN A 91 -16.77 22.27 -1.78
C ASN A 91 -16.14 23.52 -2.43
N PRO A 92 -15.72 23.46 -3.71
CA PRO A 92 -15.14 24.59 -4.40
C PRO A 92 -16.13 25.73 -4.69
N GLY A 93 -17.44 25.43 -4.72
CA GLY A 93 -18.48 26.42 -4.94
C GLY A 93 -18.74 27.31 -3.73
N THR A 94 -18.78 26.71 -2.54
CA THR A 94 -19.07 27.44 -1.28
C THR A 94 -17.83 27.75 -0.44
N GLY A 95 -16.68 27.15 -0.77
CA GLY A 95 -15.45 27.25 0.00
C GLY A 95 -15.48 26.47 1.32
N LYS A 96 -16.54 25.69 1.58
CA LYS A 96 -16.74 24.96 2.83
C LYS A 96 -15.87 23.71 2.90
N ILE A 97 -15.41 23.40 4.11
CA ILE A 97 -14.55 22.25 4.40
C ILE A 97 -15.21 21.42 5.48
N PHE A 98 -15.27 20.10 5.29
CA PHE A 98 -15.70 19.17 6.33
C PHE A 98 -14.66 18.08 6.60
N LEU A 99 -14.59 17.66 7.86
CA LEU A 99 -13.85 16.51 8.36
C LEU A 99 -14.83 15.37 8.60
N VAL A 100 -14.68 14.31 7.82
CA VAL A 100 -15.67 13.24 7.77
C VAL A 100 -15.03 11.87 7.85
N GLY A 101 -15.80 10.87 8.27
CA GLY A 101 -15.41 9.47 8.19
C GLY A 101 -15.55 8.90 6.78
N SER A 102 -14.84 7.81 6.49
CA SER A 102 -14.89 7.09 5.21
C SER A 102 -16.31 6.65 4.84
N THR A 103 -17.09 6.21 5.84
CA THR A 103 -18.45 5.72 5.65
C THR A 103 -19.37 6.77 5.05
N CYS A 104 -19.23 8.04 5.46
CA CYS A 104 -20.04 9.12 4.91
C CYS A 104 -19.71 9.36 3.43
N ILE A 105 -18.43 9.38 3.09
CA ILE A 105 -17.99 9.61 1.70
C ILE A 105 -18.49 8.48 0.81
N LYS A 106 -18.24 7.23 1.20
CA LYS A 106 -18.61 6.05 0.40
C LYS A 106 -20.12 5.90 0.17
N LYS A 107 -20.95 6.39 1.08
CA LYS A 107 -22.42 6.21 1.01
C LYS A 107 -23.17 7.39 0.45
N PHE A 108 -22.71 8.62 0.69
CA PHE A 108 -23.50 9.81 0.40
C PHE A 108 -22.90 10.68 -0.70
N LEU A 109 -21.57 10.68 -0.88
CA LEU A 109 -20.91 11.53 -1.86
C LEU A 109 -20.69 10.82 -3.19
N LEU A 110 -20.83 11.56 -4.28
CA LEU A 110 -20.56 11.07 -5.61
C LEU A 110 -19.37 11.84 -6.20
N LEU A 111 -18.18 11.27 -6.06
CA LEU A 111 -16.94 11.92 -6.47
C LEU A 111 -16.89 12.11 -8.00
N LYS A 112 -16.16 13.15 -8.42
CA LYS A 112 -15.98 13.47 -9.84
C LYS A 112 -15.46 12.27 -10.63
N GLY A 113 -16.12 11.98 -11.75
CA GLY A 113 -15.82 10.82 -12.60
C GLY A 113 -16.61 9.55 -12.25
N ALA A 114 -17.42 9.56 -11.18
CA ALA A 114 -18.36 8.47 -10.87
C ALA A 114 -19.75 8.77 -11.41
N GLU A 115 -20.39 7.78 -12.04
CA GLU A 115 -21.81 7.83 -12.39
C GLU A 115 -22.68 7.23 -11.27
N THR A 116 -22.13 6.24 -10.56
CA THR A 116 -22.83 5.49 -9.52
C THR A 116 -22.13 5.57 -8.17
N GLN A 117 -22.89 5.35 -7.09
CA GLN A 117 -22.35 5.39 -5.73
C GLN A 117 -21.24 4.36 -5.51
N GLN A 118 -21.35 3.20 -6.14
CA GLN A 118 -20.34 2.14 -6.03
C GLN A 118 -19.02 2.55 -6.70
N GLN A 119 -19.09 3.11 -7.92
CA GLN A 119 -17.90 3.66 -8.58
C GLN A 119 -17.26 4.79 -7.77
N SER A 120 -18.08 5.66 -7.14
CA SER A 120 -17.58 6.71 -6.25
C SER A 120 -16.80 6.13 -5.07
N ALA A 121 -17.32 5.07 -4.45
CA ALA A 121 -16.62 4.39 -3.36
C ALA A 121 -15.29 3.76 -3.82
N ASP A 122 -15.25 3.18 -5.03
CA ASP A 122 -14.02 2.61 -5.61
C ASP A 122 -12.99 3.71 -5.91
N ILE A 123 -13.42 4.85 -6.48
CA ILE A 123 -12.58 6.03 -6.71
C ILE A 123 -12.03 6.57 -5.40
N PHE A 124 -12.87 6.67 -4.36
CA PHE A 124 -12.45 7.07 -3.02
C PHE A 124 -11.36 6.13 -2.49
N ASP A 125 -11.58 4.82 -2.52
CA ASP A 125 -10.61 3.85 -2.01
C ASP A 125 -9.27 3.92 -2.78
N PHE A 126 -9.33 4.15 -4.09
CA PHE A 126 -8.15 4.38 -4.91
C PHE A 126 -7.41 5.67 -4.51
N GLN A 127 -8.11 6.79 -4.35
CA GLN A 127 -7.50 8.06 -3.92
C GLN A 127 -6.89 7.97 -2.53
N VAL A 128 -7.56 7.31 -1.58
CA VAL A 128 -7.04 7.07 -0.23
C VAL A 128 -5.78 6.21 -0.28
N LYS A 129 -5.77 5.16 -1.12
CA LYS A 129 -4.59 4.33 -1.32
C LYS A 129 -3.42 5.16 -1.88
N GLN A 130 -3.67 6.03 -2.86
CA GLN A 130 -2.65 6.92 -3.40
C GLN A 130 -2.12 7.89 -2.34
N MET A 131 -2.99 8.54 -1.56
CA MET A 131 -2.56 9.44 -0.48
C MET A 131 -1.70 8.73 0.58
N LEU A 132 -2.08 7.51 0.97
CA LEU A 132 -1.29 6.70 1.90
C LEU A 132 0.06 6.29 1.30
N ALA A 133 0.10 5.95 0.01
CA ALA A 133 1.35 5.64 -0.68
C ALA A 133 2.28 6.87 -0.74
N VAL A 134 1.74 8.06 -1.02
CA VAL A 134 2.50 9.32 -1.00
C VAL A 134 3.09 9.57 0.39
N LYS A 135 2.29 9.48 1.47
CA LYS A 135 2.80 9.65 2.84
C LYS A 135 3.92 8.66 3.17
N LYS A 136 3.77 7.38 2.81
CA LYS A 136 4.82 6.37 2.99
C LYS A 136 6.09 6.71 2.22
N LEU A 137 5.96 7.20 0.99
CA LEU A 137 7.12 7.60 0.19
C LEU A 137 7.82 8.81 0.80
N GLN A 138 7.07 9.80 1.28
CA GLN A 138 7.63 10.98 1.95
C GLN A 138 8.39 10.60 3.23
N GLN A 139 7.86 9.66 4.02
CA GLN A 139 8.56 9.13 5.20
C GLN A 139 9.86 8.40 4.86
N LEU A 140 9.89 7.66 3.75
CA LEU A 140 11.08 6.92 3.30
C LEU A 140 12.08 7.80 2.54
N LEU A 141 11.66 8.98 2.07
CA LEU A 141 12.47 9.84 1.20
C LEU A 141 13.82 10.23 1.82
N PRO A 142 13.93 10.61 3.10
CA PRO A 142 15.22 10.94 3.72
C PRO A 142 16.23 9.77 3.68
N ASP A 143 15.76 8.55 3.92
CA ASP A 143 16.58 7.34 3.89
C ASP A 143 17.05 7.02 2.46
N ILE A 144 16.16 7.21 1.49
CA ILE A 144 16.48 7.01 0.07
C ILE A 144 17.51 8.02 -0.44
N LEU A 145 17.40 9.28 -0.02
CA LEU A 145 18.31 10.34 -0.43
C LEU A 145 19.70 10.20 0.21
N SER A 146 19.77 9.63 1.42
CA SER A 146 21.01 9.30 2.11
C SER A 146 21.57 7.95 1.62
N GLU A 147 21.69 6.93 2.47
CA GLU A 147 22.17 5.59 2.10
C GLU A 147 21.14 4.53 2.50
N PRO A 148 20.22 4.18 1.58
CA PRO A 148 19.14 3.27 1.93
C PRO A 148 19.64 1.84 2.12
N THR A 149 18.93 1.07 2.94
CA THR A 149 19.07 -0.39 2.92
C THR A 149 18.36 -0.96 1.69
N ALA A 150 18.70 -2.20 1.31
CA ALA A 150 17.99 -2.89 0.23
C ALA A 150 16.49 -3.06 0.53
N TYR A 151 16.14 -3.20 1.82
CA TYR A 151 14.76 -3.29 2.28
C TYR A 151 14.01 -1.97 2.03
N ASP A 152 14.58 -0.83 2.43
CA ASP A 152 13.96 0.48 2.28
C ASP A 152 13.77 0.84 0.81
N ALA A 153 14.79 0.57 -0.03
CA ALA A 153 14.71 0.76 -1.47
C ALA A 153 13.60 -0.08 -2.11
N ASN A 154 13.44 -1.35 -1.69
CA ASN A 154 12.37 -2.20 -2.19
C ASN A 154 10.99 -1.72 -1.70
N ARG A 155 10.88 -1.29 -0.44
CA ARG A 155 9.65 -0.73 0.13
C ARG A 155 9.23 0.54 -0.59
N PHE A 156 10.18 1.45 -0.83
CA PHE A 156 9.98 2.66 -1.62
C PHE A 156 9.52 2.32 -3.03
N ARG A 157 10.22 1.42 -3.73
CA ARG A 157 9.86 0.99 -5.09
C ARG A 157 8.45 0.38 -5.17
N ASN A 158 8.05 -0.41 -4.18
CA ASN A 158 6.70 -0.99 -4.14
C ASN A 158 5.63 0.09 -3.90
N ALA A 159 5.88 1.08 -3.04
CA ALA A 159 4.98 2.20 -2.85
C ALA A 159 4.91 3.09 -4.11
N SER A 160 6.03 3.32 -4.81
CA SER A 160 6.06 4.03 -6.09
C SER A 160 5.22 3.33 -7.16
N ARG A 161 5.23 1.98 -7.18
CA ARG A 161 4.39 1.19 -8.10
C ARG A 161 2.90 1.44 -7.88
N GLU A 162 2.46 1.67 -6.65
CA GLU A 162 1.04 1.93 -6.37
C GLU A 162 0.55 3.26 -6.96
N ILE A 163 1.46 4.23 -7.16
CA ILE A 163 1.13 5.54 -7.73
C ILE A 163 1.35 5.58 -9.24
N LEU A 164 2.44 4.96 -9.72
CA LEU A 164 2.80 4.98 -11.13
C LEU A 164 2.09 3.89 -11.96
N GLU A 165 1.47 2.90 -11.29
CA GLU A 165 0.85 1.68 -11.85
C GLU A 165 1.84 0.73 -12.55
N THR A 166 2.80 1.28 -13.30
CA THR A 166 3.89 0.58 -13.97
C THR A 166 5.25 1.10 -13.50
N LEU A 167 6.25 0.22 -13.50
CA LEU A 167 7.64 0.57 -13.19
C LEU A 167 8.54 0.51 -14.44
N ASP A 168 7.92 0.45 -15.62
CA ASP A 168 8.65 0.39 -16.87
C ASP A 168 8.95 1.82 -17.34
N ASN A 169 10.22 2.20 -17.22
CA ASN A 169 10.75 3.52 -17.59
C ASN A 169 10.25 4.05 -18.95
N LEU A 170 10.07 3.14 -19.92
CA LEU A 170 9.70 3.46 -21.29
C LEU A 170 8.23 3.88 -21.43
N GLN A 171 7.37 3.50 -20.48
CA GLN A 171 5.93 3.74 -20.56
C GLN A 171 5.51 5.00 -19.79
N ILE A 172 6.36 5.53 -18.92
CA ILE A 172 5.99 6.66 -18.06
C ILE A 172 6.14 7.96 -18.83
N LYS A 173 4.99 8.61 -19.11
CA LYS A 173 4.96 9.94 -19.71
C LYS A 173 5.68 10.96 -18.82
N LYS A 174 6.42 11.90 -19.44
CA LYS A 174 7.14 12.97 -18.73
C LYS A 174 6.22 13.78 -17.80
N THR A 175 4.97 14.00 -18.21
CA THR A 175 3.97 14.71 -17.40
C THR A 175 3.60 13.96 -16.12
N THR A 176 3.41 12.64 -16.19
CA THR A 176 3.15 11.78 -15.02
C THR A 176 4.34 11.75 -14.06
N TRP A 177 5.56 11.66 -14.61
CA TRP A 177 6.78 11.72 -13.81
C TRP A 177 6.92 13.05 -13.06
N ASN A 178 6.68 14.18 -13.72
CA ASN A 178 6.75 15.49 -13.09
C ASN A 178 5.70 15.65 -11.97
N LYS A 179 4.47 15.17 -12.19
CA LYS A 179 3.44 15.11 -11.15
C LYS A 179 3.89 14.27 -9.95
N TYR A 180 4.47 13.10 -10.22
CA TYR A 180 5.00 12.22 -9.17
C TYR A 180 6.12 12.89 -8.36
N ILE A 181 7.06 13.57 -9.02
CA ILE A 181 8.14 14.29 -8.33
C ILE A 181 7.59 15.46 -7.51
N LYS A 182 6.61 16.22 -8.04
CA LYS A 182 5.92 17.29 -7.30
C LYS A 182 5.21 16.73 -6.05
N LEU A 183 4.60 15.55 -6.14
CA LEU A 183 3.97 14.88 -5.00
C LEU A 183 4.99 14.43 -3.94
N LEU A 184 6.16 13.93 -4.37
CA LEU A 184 7.20 13.45 -3.46
C LEU A 184 7.86 14.58 -2.68
N PHE A 185 8.29 15.65 -3.36
CA PHE A 185 9.10 16.71 -2.76
C PHE A 185 8.29 17.92 -2.30
N GLY A 186 7.02 18.03 -2.70
CA GLY A 186 6.18 19.20 -2.41
C GLY A 186 6.61 20.48 -3.14
N THR A 187 7.73 20.46 -3.86
CA THR A 187 8.31 21.59 -4.58
C THR A 187 8.34 21.34 -6.09
N GLU A 188 8.31 22.40 -6.87
CA GLU A 188 8.30 22.31 -8.35
C GLU A 188 9.69 22.02 -8.94
N SER A 189 10.76 22.29 -8.18
CA SER A 189 12.15 22.18 -8.63
C SER A 189 13.09 21.55 -7.57
N PRO A 190 12.92 20.27 -7.22
CA PRO A 190 13.89 19.59 -6.37
C PRO A 190 15.26 19.50 -7.04
N HIS A 191 16.31 19.39 -6.22
CA HIS A 191 17.70 19.31 -6.71
C HIS A 191 17.86 18.11 -7.67
N GLU A 192 18.51 18.32 -8.82
CA GLU A 192 18.62 17.32 -9.90
C GLU A 192 19.20 15.98 -9.42
N LYS A 193 20.27 16.02 -8.61
CA LYS A 193 20.85 14.85 -7.93
C LYS A 193 19.82 14.01 -7.15
N SER A 194 18.86 14.65 -6.47
CA SER A 194 17.81 13.96 -5.70
C SER A 194 16.83 13.24 -6.62
N ILE A 195 16.47 13.88 -7.73
CA ILE A 195 15.60 13.31 -8.77
C ILE A 195 16.27 12.09 -9.40
N GLU A 196 17.55 12.20 -9.77
CA GLU A 196 18.32 11.11 -10.33
C GLU A 196 18.43 9.94 -9.36
N ARG A 197 18.65 10.21 -8.07
CA ARG A 197 18.72 9.17 -7.06
C ARG A 197 17.39 8.42 -6.92
N VAL A 198 16.27 9.13 -6.84
CA VAL A 198 14.92 8.51 -6.84
C VAL A 198 14.70 7.69 -8.10
N ARG A 199 15.11 8.20 -9.27
CA ARG A 199 15.03 7.47 -10.54
C ARG A 199 15.84 6.18 -10.50
N ASN A 200 17.06 6.23 -9.98
CA ASN A 200 17.91 5.05 -9.84
C ASN A 200 17.29 4.02 -8.88
N VAL A 201 16.67 4.43 -7.78
CA VAL A 201 15.98 3.52 -6.86
C VAL A 201 14.83 2.78 -7.52
N ILE A 202 14.02 3.49 -8.29
CA ILE A 202 12.81 2.92 -8.89
C ILE A 202 13.17 1.98 -10.06
N PHE A 203 14.11 2.39 -10.91
CA PHE A 203 14.34 1.74 -12.19
C PHE A 203 15.69 1.01 -12.32
N GLN A 204 16.70 1.42 -11.57
CA GLN A 204 18.07 0.89 -11.66
C GLN A 204 18.65 0.58 -10.27
N PRO A 205 17.98 -0.28 -9.47
CA PRO A 205 18.41 -0.55 -8.10
C PRO A 205 19.81 -1.14 -8.00
N SER A 206 20.31 -1.76 -9.08
CA SER A 206 21.69 -2.29 -9.17
C SER A 206 22.78 -1.22 -9.13
N LYS A 207 22.47 0.04 -9.45
CA LYS A 207 23.44 1.14 -9.43
C LYS A 207 23.57 1.81 -8.06
N LEU A 208 22.73 1.44 -7.11
CA LEU A 208 22.75 2.04 -5.78
C LEU A 208 23.81 1.38 -4.90
N ARG A 209 24.51 2.22 -4.13
CA ARG A 209 25.28 1.75 -2.98
C ARG A 209 24.32 1.58 -1.82
N PHE A 210 24.12 0.33 -1.40
CA PHE A 210 23.33 0.02 -0.22
C PHE A 210 24.21 0.03 1.01
N LYS A 211 23.67 0.54 2.12
CA LYS A 211 24.29 0.33 3.43
C LYS A 211 24.27 -1.17 3.71
N LYS A 212 25.45 -1.77 3.86
CA LYS A 212 25.55 -3.15 4.34
C LYS A 212 24.99 -3.14 5.76
N VAL A 213 23.85 -3.79 5.96
CA VAL A 213 23.39 -4.13 7.30
C VAL A 213 24.47 -5.07 7.82
N LYS A 214 25.30 -4.59 8.75
CA LYS A 214 26.17 -5.50 9.51
C LYS A 214 25.19 -6.46 10.18
N ASP A 215 25.27 -7.74 9.84
CA ASP A 215 24.48 -8.77 10.49
C ASP A 215 24.69 -8.60 12.00
N LEU A 216 23.68 -8.06 12.67
CA LEU A 216 23.66 -7.99 14.12
C LEU A 216 23.58 -9.45 14.57
N SER A 217 24.71 -9.94 15.08
CA SER A 217 24.91 -11.24 15.73
C SER A 217 24.75 -12.49 14.83
N THR A 218 25.83 -12.89 14.16
CA THR A 218 26.30 -14.25 14.45
C THR A 218 26.48 -14.32 15.96
N GLY A 219 25.75 -15.20 16.64
CA GLY A 219 25.67 -15.29 18.12
C GLY A 219 26.97 -15.70 18.83
N GLU A 220 28.12 -15.21 18.38
CA GLU A 220 29.41 -15.33 19.09
C GLU A 220 29.43 -14.50 20.38
N GLU A 221 28.80 -13.32 20.42
CA GLU A 221 28.81 -12.47 21.63
C GLU A 221 27.83 -12.94 22.73
N GLU A 222 26.81 -13.74 22.40
CA GLU A 222 25.79 -14.21 23.37
C GLU A 222 25.91 -15.68 23.81
N GLY A 223 26.92 -16.42 23.36
CA GLY A 223 27.17 -17.80 23.81
C GLY A 223 26.05 -18.82 23.48
N ARG A 224 25.09 -18.46 22.61
CA ARG A 224 23.96 -19.32 22.23
C ARG A 224 24.26 -20.16 20.98
N TRP A 225 25.33 -20.97 21.04
CA TRP A 225 25.64 -21.93 19.97
C TRP A 225 24.80 -23.22 20.04
N ALA A 226 24.09 -23.48 21.14
CA ALA A 226 23.52 -24.81 21.37
C ALA A 226 22.24 -25.15 20.58
N ASP A 227 21.43 -24.18 20.16
CA ASP A 227 20.03 -24.49 19.79
C ASP A 227 19.65 -24.38 18.30
N LYS A 228 20.53 -23.88 17.42
CA LYS A 228 20.25 -23.80 15.99
C LYS A 228 21.56 -24.03 15.24
N ILE A 229 21.90 -25.25 14.85
CA ILE A 229 21.40 -25.89 13.63
C ILE A 229 21.58 -27.42 13.79
N LYS A 230 20.49 -28.16 14.00
CA LYS A 230 20.46 -29.58 13.60
C LYS A 230 20.38 -29.62 12.08
N THR A 231 21.51 -29.39 11.41
CA THR A 231 21.71 -29.89 10.05
C THR A 231 21.40 -31.38 10.16
N LYS A 232 20.38 -31.83 9.45
CA LYS A 232 20.19 -33.26 9.21
C LYS A 232 21.42 -33.71 8.43
N THR A 233 22.48 -34.07 9.13
CA THR A 233 23.51 -34.97 8.63
C THR A 233 22.74 -36.16 8.10
N LYS A 234 22.69 -36.30 6.79
CA LYS A 234 22.31 -37.58 6.18
C LYS A 234 23.29 -38.58 6.77
N VAL A 235 22.81 -39.39 7.69
CA VAL A 235 23.50 -40.61 8.09
C VAL A 235 23.52 -41.46 6.83
N GLU A 236 24.62 -41.41 6.09
CA GLU A 236 24.93 -42.42 5.10
C GLU A 236 25.15 -43.71 5.87
N THR A 237 24.12 -44.55 5.93
CA THR A 237 24.23 -45.90 6.47
C THR A 237 25.29 -46.64 5.65
N THR A 238 26.36 -47.07 6.32
CA THR A 238 27.57 -47.71 5.79
C THR A 238 27.34 -49.05 5.07
N LEU A 239 26.09 -49.51 4.94
CA LEU A 239 25.75 -50.75 4.25
C LEU A 239 25.85 -50.66 2.72
N SER A 240 25.68 -49.47 2.13
CA SER A 240 25.70 -49.27 0.67
C SER A 240 27.11 -49.26 0.04
N ARG A 241 28.17 -49.44 0.84
CA ARG A 241 29.56 -49.62 0.37
C ARG A 241 30.13 -51.02 0.58
N SER A 242 29.36 -51.96 1.12
CA SER A 242 29.80 -53.36 1.22
C SER A 242 29.94 -53.99 -0.18
N LYS A 243 31.05 -54.71 -0.39
CA LYS A 243 31.37 -55.39 -1.67
C LYS A 243 30.32 -56.43 -2.07
N GLU A 244 29.50 -56.89 -1.13
CA GLU A 244 28.49 -57.96 -1.32
C GLU A 244 27.29 -57.54 -2.18
N TYR A 245 27.02 -56.24 -2.35
CA TYR A 245 25.88 -55.75 -3.16
C TYR A 245 26.28 -55.23 -4.56
N ARG A 246 27.52 -55.44 -5.00
CA ARG A 246 27.88 -55.13 -6.39
C ARG A 246 27.48 -56.33 -7.27
N PRO A 247 26.49 -56.20 -8.16
CA PRO A 247 26.20 -57.26 -9.11
C PRO A 247 27.44 -57.48 -9.99
N ASP A 248 27.90 -58.73 -10.02
CA ASP A 248 29.09 -59.15 -10.72
C ASP A 248 28.95 -58.82 -12.22
N ARG A 249 29.87 -58.02 -12.75
CA ARG A 249 29.76 -57.42 -14.09
C ARG A 249 30.15 -58.38 -15.21
N ASN A 250 30.14 -59.69 -14.95
CA ASN A 250 30.77 -60.71 -15.79
C ASN A 250 29.80 -61.76 -16.39
N THR A 251 28.55 -61.40 -16.63
CA THR A 251 27.64 -62.19 -17.48
C THR A 251 27.23 -61.41 -18.72
N ARG A 252 28.21 -61.16 -19.61
CA ARG A 252 27.97 -60.92 -21.05
C ARG A 252 29.12 -61.52 -21.85
N LYS A 253 29.11 -62.84 -21.94
CA LYS A 253 29.64 -63.59 -23.08
C LYS A 253 28.64 -64.71 -23.35
N GLU A 254 27.83 -64.48 -24.38
CA GLU A 254 27.48 -65.40 -25.46
C GLU A 254 26.65 -64.62 -26.49
#